data_AF-A0A926ILN7-F1
#
_entry.id   AF-A0A926ILN7-F1
#
_cell.length_a   1.000
_cell.length_b   1.000
_cell.length_c   1.000
_cell.angle_alpha   90.00
_cell.angle_beta   90.00
_cell.angle_gamma   90.00
#
_symmetry.space_group_name_H-M   'P 1'
#
loop_
_entity.id
_entity.type
_entity.pdbx_description
1 polymer ?
#
loop_
_entity_poly.entity_id
_entity_poly.type
_entity_poly.pdbx_seq_one_letter_code
_entity_poly.pdbx_strand_id
1 'polypeptide(L)'
;MKYISIKSVVEAYKGFQDCMTNKSWGYLALLKGCKNSVRASVPYKVDLDGVSNFLENIFNLSQTKKKYNSGRALYVVFSNKWDKYFNDQGKHTPNIYDVAIWAYRRNSFEDNVTKEDILLKFAEEFNIPLNIIASSFNTRAKEIVFADSLYSEASLKAELNNIGVDVSKDNIDAKKGSVVASPGEISRGPFVQTLYAGLEITDYVIILQSDYQSLYGNAVKSNNGIDCTNHNKCSAYRPYITAIKSKPFLLLAGISGTGKSRIVRELARACWDKGSAEYNAHKPKNFEMIQVKPNWHDSTELMGYVSRASGKPVYVIGNFLRFITRAWENPNVPHFLCLDEMNLAPVEQYFAEYLSVIESRKSHEDGTVTTDPIFEKTDEEWYFNLTESLTTVEDIRLKFNEEGISIPQNLIVVGTVNMDETAFSFSRKVLDRAMTIEMNEIDLYAGLGSKYERIGKLNSDMLIGTAVEGVDVYADNAEICKKALTYLQAVNDVLDGTPFKIGYRTRNEFLLYVINNLPYNINESGNEFSEDEVITTALDEITSMKILPRIEGDDTKVKSSLLERLITTIETQLSALTEEDKKIKSVSIAKLKEMQKRLLSSGYTSFWN
;
A
#
# COMPACT_ATOMS: atom_id res chain seq x y z
N MET A 1 -1.10 -14.88 -42.46
CA MET A 1 -1.23 -15.51 -41.13
C MET A 1 -0.55 -16.86 -41.17
N LYS A 2 0.31 -17.15 -40.20
CA LYS A 2 1.07 -18.39 -40.10
C LYS A 2 0.68 -19.22 -38.88
N TYR A 3 0.88 -20.52 -38.96
CA TYR A 3 0.68 -21.48 -37.88
C TYR A 3 1.99 -22.16 -37.52
N ILE A 4 2.15 -22.60 -36.28
CA ILE A 4 3.33 -23.39 -35.90
C ILE A 4 3.24 -24.76 -36.59
N SER A 5 4.32 -25.19 -37.23
CA SER A 5 4.36 -26.44 -37.98
C SER A 5 4.20 -27.65 -37.07
N ILE A 6 3.65 -28.74 -37.62
CA ILE A 6 3.53 -30.03 -36.91
C ILE A 6 4.87 -30.51 -36.36
N LYS A 7 5.97 -30.31 -37.10
CA LYS A 7 7.32 -30.69 -36.68
C LYS A 7 7.72 -29.98 -35.38
N SER A 8 7.56 -28.65 -35.34
CA SER A 8 7.88 -27.88 -34.12
C SER A 8 6.96 -28.23 -32.96
N VAL A 9 5.68 -28.53 -33.21
CA VAL A 9 4.75 -28.97 -32.15
C VAL A 9 5.14 -30.33 -31.56
N VAL A 10 5.55 -31.29 -32.39
CA VAL A 10 5.97 -32.63 -31.95
C VAL A 10 7.31 -32.57 -31.21
N GLU A 11 8.25 -31.75 -31.67
CA GLU A 11 9.52 -31.49 -30.98
C GLU A 11 9.29 -30.79 -29.62
N ALA A 12 8.35 -29.85 -29.56
CA ALA A 12 7.96 -29.21 -28.31
C ALA A 12 7.37 -30.21 -27.31
N TYR A 13 6.47 -31.10 -27.76
CA TYR A 13 5.94 -32.18 -26.91
C TYR A 13 7.07 -33.04 -26.34
N LYS A 14 8.02 -33.46 -27.17
CA LYS A 14 9.21 -34.19 -26.70
C LYS A 14 10.01 -33.44 -25.64
N GLY A 15 10.13 -32.13 -25.79
CA GLY A 15 10.91 -31.27 -24.91
C GLY A 15 10.32 -31.14 -23.50
N PHE A 16 8.99 -31.04 -23.38
CA PHE A 16 8.37 -30.86 -22.06
C PHE A 16 7.82 -32.14 -21.44
N GLN A 17 7.54 -33.22 -22.18
CA GLN A 17 6.81 -34.41 -21.67
C GLN A 17 7.41 -35.06 -20.41
N ASP A 18 8.74 -34.98 -20.23
CA ASP A 18 9.43 -35.59 -19.08
C ASP A 18 9.66 -34.58 -17.93
N CYS A 19 9.37 -33.29 -18.17
CA CYS A 19 9.62 -32.18 -17.25
C CYS A 19 8.31 -31.55 -16.70
N MET A 20 7.29 -31.45 -17.54
CA MET A 20 5.99 -30.85 -17.22
C MET A 20 4.98 -31.94 -16.87
N THR A 21 4.41 -31.87 -15.68
CA THR A 21 3.37 -32.81 -15.24
C THR A 21 1.98 -32.32 -15.62
N ASN A 22 0.96 -33.19 -15.48
CA ASN A 22 -0.43 -32.76 -15.63
C ASN A 22 -0.81 -31.65 -14.61
N LYS A 23 -0.24 -31.69 -13.39
CA LYS A 23 -0.37 -30.59 -12.42
C LYS A 23 0.25 -29.29 -12.97
N SER A 24 1.43 -29.37 -13.59
CA SER A 24 2.12 -28.19 -14.13
C SER A 24 1.32 -27.48 -15.22
N TRP A 25 0.68 -28.25 -16.11
CA TRP A 25 -0.23 -27.70 -17.12
C TRP A 25 -1.55 -27.19 -16.53
N GLY A 26 -2.07 -27.84 -15.49
CA GLY A 26 -3.19 -27.31 -14.72
C GLY A 26 -2.87 -25.96 -14.07
N TYR A 27 -1.67 -25.83 -13.49
CA TYR A 27 -1.19 -24.61 -12.85
C TYR A 27 -1.03 -23.46 -13.86
N LEU A 28 -0.41 -23.73 -15.01
CA LEU A 28 -0.35 -22.77 -16.13
C LEU A 28 -1.73 -22.33 -16.60
N ALA A 29 -2.68 -23.27 -16.68
CA ALA A 29 -4.04 -22.93 -17.09
C ALA A 29 -4.73 -21.99 -16.08
N LEU A 30 -4.52 -22.18 -14.78
CA LEU A 30 -5.03 -21.25 -13.75
C LEU A 30 -4.41 -19.86 -13.88
N LEU A 31 -3.09 -19.77 -14.09
CA LEU A 31 -2.39 -18.51 -14.32
C LEU A 31 -2.95 -17.78 -15.55
N LYS A 32 -3.19 -18.49 -16.66
CA LYS A 32 -3.86 -17.96 -17.86
C LYS A 32 -5.28 -17.48 -17.61
N GLY A 33 -6.02 -18.19 -16.77
CA GLY A 33 -7.41 -17.85 -16.46
C GLY A 33 -7.56 -16.62 -15.54
N CYS A 34 -6.45 -16.07 -15.01
CA CYS A 34 -6.45 -14.82 -14.28
C CYS A 34 -6.56 -13.64 -15.25
N LYS A 35 -7.41 -12.65 -14.96
CA LYS A 35 -7.60 -11.48 -15.84
C LYS A 35 -6.52 -10.41 -15.72
N ASN A 36 -5.75 -10.43 -14.63
CA ASN A 36 -4.73 -9.44 -14.28
C ASN A 36 -3.44 -10.15 -13.88
N SER A 37 -2.33 -9.42 -13.94
CA SER A 37 -1.01 -9.90 -13.48
C SER A 37 -1.08 -10.50 -12.07
N VAL A 38 -0.46 -11.66 -11.91
CA VAL A 38 -0.51 -12.45 -10.68
C VAL A 38 0.40 -11.86 -9.61
N ARG A 39 -0.15 -11.65 -8.43
CA ARG A 39 0.51 -11.15 -7.21
C ARG A 39 0.22 -12.13 -6.08
N ALA A 40 1.21 -12.35 -5.23
CA ALA A 40 1.05 -13.22 -4.07
C ALA A 40 0.00 -12.66 -3.10
N SER A 41 -0.67 -13.56 -2.38
CA SER A 41 -1.68 -13.24 -1.35
C SER A 41 -2.91 -12.45 -1.83
N VAL A 42 -3.12 -12.32 -3.15
CA VAL A 42 -4.31 -11.70 -3.74
C VAL A 42 -5.27 -12.79 -4.23
N PRO A 43 -6.59 -12.71 -3.92
CA PRO A 43 -7.57 -13.63 -4.48
C PRO A 43 -7.93 -13.27 -5.93
N TYR A 44 -7.93 -14.27 -6.80
CA TYR A 44 -8.27 -14.15 -8.21
C TYR A 44 -9.54 -14.95 -8.53
N LYS A 45 -10.50 -14.29 -9.19
CA LYS A 45 -11.62 -14.96 -9.85
C LYS A 45 -11.17 -15.44 -11.22
N VAL A 46 -10.97 -16.74 -11.35
CA VAL A 46 -10.50 -17.43 -12.55
C VAL A 46 -11.69 -17.89 -13.38
N ASP A 47 -11.70 -17.51 -14.66
CA ASP A 47 -12.72 -17.99 -15.61
C ASP A 47 -12.53 -19.49 -15.92
N LEU A 48 -13.45 -20.30 -15.41
CA LEU A 48 -13.40 -21.76 -15.56
C LEU A 48 -13.59 -22.19 -17.02
N ASP A 49 -14.41 -21.46 -17.76
CA ASP A 49 -14.69 -21.78 -19.16
C ASP A 49 -13.43 -21.51 -19.99
N GLY A 50 -12.74 -20.39 -19.74
CA GLY A 50 -11.43 -20.08 -20.33
C GLY A 50 -10.39 -21.16 -20.05
N VAL A 51 -10.25 -21.59 -18.80
CA VAL A 51 -9.34 -22.69 -18.39
C VAL A 51 -9.70 -24.00 -19.09
N SER A 52 -10.97 -24.39 -19.07
CA SER A 52 -11.45 -25.65 -19.65
C SER A 52 -11.25 -25.68 -21.16
N ASN A 53 -11.65 -24.60 -21.85
CA ASN A 53 -11.48 -24.47 -23.29
C ASN A 53 -10.00 -24.45 -23.68
N PHE A 54 -9.12 -23.83 -22.89
CA PHE A 54 -7.68 -23.85 -23.13
C PHE A 54 -7.11 -25.27 -23.06
N LEU A 55 -7.37 -26.01 -21.97
CA LEU A 55 -6.88 -27.38 -21.79
C LEU A 55 -7.44 -28.33 -22.85
N GLU A 56 -8.73 -28.21 -23.15
CA GLU A 56 -9.38 -28.93 -24.25
C GLU A 56 -8.72 -28.62 -25.59
N ASN A 57 -8.36 -27.35 -25.82
CA ASN A 57 -7.74 -26.94 -27.07
C ASN A 57 -6.33 -27.52 -27.26
N ILE A 58 -5.57 -27.72 -26.19
CA ILE A 58 -4.18 -28.16 -26.33
C ILE A 58 -4.01 -29.68 -26.18
N PHE A 59 -4.86 -30.37 -25.43
CA PHE A 59 -4.70 -31.81 -25.13
C PHE A 59 -5.79 -32.74 -25.72
N ASN A 60 -6.84 -32.21 -26.36
CA ASN A 60 -7.78 -33.04 -27.14
C ASN A 60 -7.36 -33.06 -28.62
N LEU A 61 -7.13 -34.26 -29.15
CA LEU A 61 -6.69 -34.53 -30.52
C LEU A 61 -7.86 -34.89 -31.48
N SER A 62 -9.11 -34.67 -31.08
CA SER A 62 -10.26 -34.84 -31.97
C SER A 62 -10.42 -33.66 -32.93
N GLN A 63 -11.20 -33.80 -34.01
CA GLN A 63 -11.54 -32.66 -34.86
C GLN A 63 -12.52 -31.70 -34.15
N THR A 64 -13.50 -32.24 -33.45
CA THR A 64 -14.55 -31.51 -32.74
C THR A 64 -14.30 -31.48 -31.23
N LYS A 65 -13.99 -30.31 -30.69
CA LYS A 65 -13.73 -30.11 -29.26
C LYS A 65 -15.02 -29.85 -28.51
N LYS A 66 -15.06 -30.28 -27.25
CA LYS A 66 -16.09 -29.85 -26.32
C LYS A 66 -15.92 -28.35 -26.04
N LYS A 67 -17.02 -27.60 -26.04
CA LYS A 67 -17.02 -26.19 -25.63
C LYS A 67 -17.62 -26.08 -24.24
N TYR A 68 -16.97 -25.28 -23.40
CA TYR A 68 -17.39 -25.02 -22.03
C TYR A 68 -17.86 -23.58 -21.93
N ASN A 69 -19.14 -23.39 -21.62
CA ASN A 69 -19.82 -22.09 -21.47
C ASN A 69 -20.75 -22.16 -20.25
N SER A 70 -20.21 -22.59 -19.11
CA SER A 70 -20.97 -22.76 -17.87
C SER A 70 -21.17 -21.45 -17.09
N GLY A 71 -20.39 -20.41 -17.39
CA GLY A 71 -20.34 -19.15 -16.64
C GLY A 71 -19.75 -19.30 -15.24
N ARG A 72 -19.15 -20.46 -14.92
CA ARG A 72 -18.59 -20.76 -13.59
C ARG A 72 -17.21 -20.14 -13.46
N ALA A 73 -16.84 -19.86 -12.22
CA ALA A 73 -15.51 -19.39 -11.86
C ALA A 73 -14.92 -20.28 -10.76
N LEU A 74 -13.60 -20.34 -10.73
CA LEU A 74 -12.85 -20.78 -9.55
C LEU A 74 -12.22 -19.57 -8.88
N TYR A 75 -11.97 -19.69 -7.59
CA TYR A 75 -11.25 -18.68 -6.85
C TYR A 75 -9.90 -19.24 -6.44
N VAL A 76 -8.83 -18.52 -6.74
CA VAL A 76 -7.47 -18.98 -6.42
C VAL A 76 -6.71 -17.91 -5.66
N VAL A 77 -5.86 -18.33 -4.72
CA VAL A 77 -4.93 -17.44 -4.00
C VAL A 77 -3.54 -18.01 -4.18
N PHE A 78 -2.66 -17.25 -4.82
CA PHE A 78 -1.26 -17.63 -5.01
C PHE A 78 -0.43 -17.29 -3.77
N SER A 79 0.44 -18.20 -3.34
CA SER A 79 1.29 -17.98 -2.16
C SER A 79 2.48 -17.07 -2.47
N ASN A 80 3.27 -16.69 -1.46
CA ASN A 80 4.55 -15.99 -1.66
C ASN A 80 5.64 -16.83 -2.34
N LYS A 81 5.34 -18.10 -2.68
CA LYS A 81 6.26 -19.01 -3.39
C LYS A 81 5.72 -19.42 -4.76
N TRP A 82 4.63 -18.81 -5.23
CA TRP A 82 3.93 -19.22 -6.45
C TRP A 82 4.85 -19.29 -7.69
N ASP A 83 5.77 -18.34 -7.79
CA ASP A 83 6.77 -18.19 -8.84
C ASP A 83 7.82 -19.33 -8.85
N LYS A 84 8.01 -19.98 -7.71
CA LYS A 84 8.95 -21.10 -7.53
C LYS A 84 8.36 -22.46 -7.92
N TYR A 85 7.06 -22.54 -8.20
CA TYR A 85 6.38 -23.82 -8.48
C TYR A 85 7.10 -24.67 -9.54
N PHE A 86 7.44 -24.08 -10.69
CA PHE A 86 8.08 -24.82 -11.78
C PHE A 86 9.51 -25.26 -11.45
N ASN A 87 10.21 -24.55 -10.57
CA ASN A 87 11.53 -24.90 -10.09
C ASN A 87 11.48 -26.03 -9.05
N ASP A 88 10.53 -25.97 -8.13
CA ASP A 88 10.45 -26.90 -7.00
C ASP A 88 9.81 -28.25 -7.38
N GLN A 89 8.87 -28.24 -8.34
CA GLN A 89 8.05 -29.42 -8.70
C GLN A 89 8.48 -30.07 -10.01
N GLY A 90 9.33 -29.41 -10.79
CA GLY A 90 9.91 -29.96 -12.01
C GLY A 90 11.00 -30.98 -11.67
N LYS A 91 10.96 -32.17 -12.29
CA LYS A 91 12.14 -33.08 -12.25
C LYS A 91 13.36 -32.44 -12.93
N HIS A 92 13.10 -31.66 -13.97
CA HIS A 92 14.06 -30.88 -14.74
C HIS A 92 13.38 -29.59 -15.20
N THR A 93 14.15 -28.52 -15.40
CA THR A 93 13.64 -27.22 -15.86
C THR A 93 13.19 -27.30 -17.33
N PRO A 94 11.90 -27.13 -17.64
CA PRO A 94 11.41 -27.17 -19.02
C PRO A 94 11.88 -25.94 -19.81
N ASN A 95 12.03 -26.10 -21.13
CA ASN A 95 12.30 -24.95 -21.99
C ASN A 95 11.00 -24.18 -22.26
N ILE A 96 11.03 -22.87 -22.09
CA ILE A 96 9.83 -22.04 -22.22
C ILE A 96 9.24 -22.07 -23.63
N TYR A 97 10.09 -22.20 -24.66
CA TYR A 97 9.61 -22.27 -26.04
C TYR A 97 8.85 -23.57 -26.31
N ASP A 98 9.22 -24.69 -25.69
CA ASP A 98 8.45 -25.94 -25.82
C ASP A 98 7.03 -25.79 -25.23
N VAL A 99 6.95 -25.14 -24.06
CA VAL A 99 5.67 -24.86 -23.40
C VAL A 99 4.83 -23.90 -24.24
N ALA A 100 5.41 -22.79 -24.71
CA ALA A 100 4.72 -21.79 -25.51
C ALA A 100 4.26 -22.34 -26.88
N ILE A 101 5.11 -23.10 -27.58
CA ILE A 101 4.76 -23.75 -28.86
C ILE A 101 3.55 -24.66 -28.68
N TRP A 102 3.54 -25.47 -27.63
CA TRP A 102 2.43 -26.38 -27.38
C TRP A 102 1.15 -25.64 -26.97
N ALA A 103 1.28 -24.65 -26.10
CA ALA A 103 0.17 -23.80 -25.66
C ALA A 103 -0.52 -23.09 -26.84
N TYR A 104 0.25 -22.72 -27.86
CA TYR A 104 -0.22 -22.01 -29.04
C TYR A 104 -0.28 -22.85 -30.31
N ARG A 105 -0.26 -24.18 -30.21
CA ARG A 105 -0.17 -25.09 -31.37
C ARG A 105 -1.30 -24.93 -32.41
N ARG A 106 -2.41 -24.27 -32.05
CA ARG A 106 -3.57 -24.00 -32.91
C ARG A 106 -3.79 -22.51 -33.20
N ASN A 107 -2.97 -21.63 -32.64
CA ASN A 107 -3.13 -20.20 -32.80
C ASN A 107 -2.52 -19.77 -34.15
N SER A 108 -3.18 -18.80 -34.78
CA SER A 108 -2.61 -18.09 -35.92
C SER A 108 -1.76 -16.91 -35.43
N PHE A 109 -0.73 -16.60 -36.20
CA PHE A 109 0.18 -15.49 -35.97
C PHE A 109 0.34 -14.64 -37.23
N GLU A 110 0.81 -13.41 -37.07
CA GLU A 110 1.16 -12.53 -38.20
C GLU A 110 2.41 -13.04 -38.92
N ASP A 111 2.61 -12.63 -40.18
CA ASP A 111 3.63 -13.23 -41.06
C ASP A 111 5.07 -12.92 -40.65
N ASN A 112 5.24 -11.84 -39.87
CA ASN A 112 6.49 -11.32 -39.32
C ASN A 112 6.70 -11.65 -37.84
N VAL A 113 5.89 -12.54 -37.24
CA VAL A 113 6.01 -12.90 -35.82
C VAL A 113 7.41 -13.43 -35.50
N THR A 114 8.02 -12.86 -34.46
CA THR A 114 9.31 -13.32 -33.94
C THR A 114 9.12 -14.32 -32.81
N LYS A 115 10.21 -14.98 -32.39
CA LYS A 115 10.17 -15.91 -31.25
C LYS A 115 9.98 -15.14 -29.94
N GLU A 116 10.57 -13.95 -29.88
CA GLU A 116 10.42 -12.99 -28.80
C GLU A 116 8.95 -12.55 -28.67
N ASP A 117 8.25 -12.29 -29.78
CA ASP A 117 6.82 -11.93 -29.75
C ASP A 117 5.95 -13.05 -29.17
N ILE A 118 6.25 -14.31 -29.49
CA ILE A 118 5.55 -15.46 -28.90
C ILE A 118 5.78 -15.52 -27.40
N LEU A 119 7.00 -15.25 -26.95
CA LEU A 119 7.35 -15.26 -25.53
C LEU A 119 6.70 -14.11 -24.77
N LEU A 120 6.69 -12.90 -25.34
CA LEU A 120 6.00 -11.73 -24.77
C LEU A 120 4.50 -11.99 -24.66
N LYS A 121 3.89 -12.51 -25.73
CA LYS A 121 2.48 -12.91 -25.74
C LYS A 121 2.18 -13.99 -24.71
N PHE A 122 3.08 -14.97 -24.54
CA PHE A 122 2.97 -15.99 -23.50
C PHE A 122 3.03 -15.37 -22.10
N ALA A 123 4.01 -14.51 -21.83
CA ALA A 123 4.17 -13.84 -20.55
C ALA A 123 2.92 -13.03 -20.16
N GLU A 124 2.38 -12.28 -21.11
CA GLU A 124 1.17 -11.47 -20.92
C GLU A 124 -0.08 -12.34 -20.72
N GLU A 125 -0.37 -13.26 -21.64
CA GLU A 125 -1.59 -14.06 -21.58
C GLU A 125 -1.62 -15.08 -20.43
N PHE A 126 -0.45 -15.51 -19.93
CA PHE A 126 -0.35 -16.41 -18.78
C PHE A 126 -0.08 -15.65 -17.48
N ASN A 127 -0.01 -14.32 -17.49
CA ASN A 127 0.28 -13.50 -16.31
C ASN A 127 1.58 -13.89 -15.60
N ILE A 128 2.62 -14.27 -16.36
CA ILE A 128 3.95 -14.64 -15.85
C ILE A 128 4.97 -13.58 -16.30
N PRO A 129 5.45 -12.73 -15.38
CA PRO A 129 6.51 -11.76 -15.66
C PRO A 129 7.76 -12.40 -16.30
N LEU A 130 8.41 -11.69 -17.23
CA LEU A 130 9.58 -12.20 -17.96
C LEU A 130 10.75 -12.59 -17.05
N ASN A 131 10.93 -11.90 -15.92
CA ASN A 131 11.95 -12.25 -14.92
C ASN A 131 11.66 -13.61 -14.26
N ILE A 132 10.38 -13.93 -14.00
CA ILE A 132 9.97 -15.25 -13.49
C ILE A 132 10.15 -16.31 -14.56
N ILE A 133 9.84 -16.00 -15.83
CA ILE A 133 10.14 -16.92 -16.93
C ILE A 133 11.64 -17.23 -16.98
N ALA A 134 12.50 -16.22 -16.86
CA ALA A 134 13.94 -16.37 -16.90
C ALA A 134 14.52 -17.18 -15.73
N SER A 135 13.88 -17.11 -14.54
CA SER A 135 14.31 -17.87 -13.36
C SER A 135 13.69 -19.26 -13.24
N SER A 136 12.52 -19.48 -13.86
CA SER A 136 11.73 -20.72 -13.70
C SER A 136 11.75 -21.64 -14.92
N PHE A 137 12.26 -21.18 -16.06
CA PHE A 137 12.34 -21.95 -17.30
C PHE A 137 13.70 -21.80 -17.98
N ASN A 138 14.05 -22.80 -18.79
CA ASN A 138 15.19 -22.67 -19.70
C ASN A 138 14.78 -21.78 -20.89
N THR A 139 15.46 -20.65 -21.04
CA THR A 139 15.18 -19.63 -22.07
C THR A 139 16.03 -19.78 -23.33
N ARG A 140 16.76 -20.89 -23.50
CA ARG A 140 17.55 -21.14 -24.71
C ARG A 140 16.62 -21.16 -25.92
N ALA A 141 16.86 -20.24 -26.85
CA ALA A 141 16.06 -20.11 -28.06
C ALA A 141 16.00 -21.43 -28.84
N LYS A 142 14.78 -21.83 -29.23
CA LYS A 142 14.51 -22.95 -30.13
C LYS A 142 14.09 -22.45 -31.50
N GLU A 143 14.30 -23.27 -32.52
CA GLU A 143 13.79 -22.98 -33.85
C GLU A 143 12.28 -23.25 -33.91
N ILE A 144 11.51 -22.26 -34.37
CA ILE A 144 10.07 -22.39 -34.57
C ILE A 144 9.85 -22.33 -36.07
N VAL A 145 9.47 -23.46 -36.65
CA VAL A 145 9.13 -23.55 -38.07
C VAL A 145 7.64 -23.28 -38.20
N PHE A 146 7.29 -22.33 -39.06
CA PHE A 146 5.92 -21.95 -39.34
C PHE A 146 5.43 -22.55 -40.67
N ALA A 147 4.13 -22.72 -40.80
CA ALA A 147 3.44 -23.19 -42.00
C ALA A 147 2.25 -22.28 -42.33
N ASP A 148 1.84 -22.23 -43.60
CA ASP A 148 0.76 -21.37 -44.08
C ASP A 148 -0.65 -21.88 -43.74
N SER A 149 -0.75 -23.13 -43.27
CA SER A 149 -2.02 -23.75 -42.86
C SER A 149 -1.85 -24.60 -41.60
N LEU A 150 -2.88 -24.61 -40.75
CA LEU A 150 -2.94 -25.49 -39.59
C LEU A 150 -2.98 -26.97 -40.03
N TYR A 151 -2.13 -27.79 -39.42
CA TYR A 151 -2.08 -29.24 -39.69
C TYR A 151 -3.35 -29.96 -39.19
N SER A 152 -3.63 -31.15 -39.75
CA SER A 152 -4.76 -31.96 -39.29
C SER A 152 -4.46 -32.69 -37.96
N GLU A 153 -5.45 -32.87 -37.11
CA GLU A 153 -5.26 -33.60 -35.84
C GLU A 153 -4.93 -35.09 -36.08
N ALA A 154 -5.39 -35.66 -37.19
CA ALA A 154 -5.00 -37.01 -37.61
C ALA A 154 -3.48 -37.10 -37.89
N SER A 155 -2.91 -36.08 -38.54
CA SER A 155 -1.47 -35.99 -38.78
C SER A 155 -0.70 -35.86 -37.45
N LEU A 156 -1.17 -35.01 -36.54
CA LEU A 156 -0.54 -34.85 -35.22
C LEU A 156 -0.57 -36.15 -34.41
N LYS A 157 -1.69 -36.87 -34.40
CA LYS A 157 -1.79 -38.19 -33.75
C LYS A 157 -0.76 -39.18 -34.28
N ALA A 158 -0.60 -39.27 -35.60
CA ALA A 158 0.36 -40.17 -36.21
C ALA A 158 1.80 -39.84 -35.77
N GLU A 159 2.17 -38.56 -35.79
CA GLU A 159 3.50 -38.11 -35.35
C GLU A 159 3.73 -38.30 -33.84
N LEU A 160 2.72 -38.06 -33.01
CA LEU A 160 2.79 -38.30 -31.57
C LEU A 160 2.92 -39.81 -31.26
N ASN A 161 2.21 -40.67 -31.98
CA ASN A 161 2.33 -42.12 -31.85
C ASN A 161 3.74 -42.62 -32.20
N ASN A 162 4.34 -42.07 -33.26
CA ASN A 162 5.70 -42.41 -33.69
C ASN A 162 6.77 -42.11 -32.62
N ILE A 163 6.48 -41.19 -31.70
CA ILE A 163 7.39 -40.78 -30.64
C ILE A 163 7.02 -41.42 -29.28
N GLY A 164 6.10 -42.39 -29.31
CA GLY A 164 5.72 -43.21 -28.17
C GLY A 164 4.62 -42.62 -27.28
N VAL A 165 3.83 -41.66 -27.76
CA VAL A 165 2.63 -41.17 -27.06
C VAL A 165 1.47 -42.11 -27.34
N ASP A 166 0.82 -42.60 -26.29
CA ASP A 166 -0.42 -43.36 -26.43
C ASP A 166 -1.55 -42.44 -26.91
N VAL A 167 -1.91 -42.58 -28.18
CA VAL A 167 -3.02 -41.88 -28.84
C VAL A 167 -4.19 -42.81 -29.15
N SER A 168 -4.32 -43.92 -28.42
CA SER A 168 -5.46 -44.85 -28.55
C SER A 168 -6.82 -44.19 -28.30
N LYS A 169 -6.84 -43.03 -27.64
CA LYS A 169 -8.00 -42.16 -27.45
C LYS A 169 -7.69 -40.75 -27.96
N ASP A 170 -8.74 -39.96 -28.12
CA ASP A 170 -8.63 -38.56 -28.55
C ASP A 170 -8.02 -37.65 -27.49
N ASN A 171 -8.16 -38.00 -26.20
CA ASN A 171 -7.67 -37.20 -25.10
C ASN A 171 -6.33 -37.75 -24.63
N ILE A 172 -5.30 -36.88 -24.57
CA ILE A 172 -3.97 -37.22 -24.07
C ILE A 172 -3.65 -36.44 -22.80
N ASP A 173 -2.70 -36.94 -22.03
CA ASP A 173 -2.11 -36.22 -20.92
C ASP A 173 -0.72 -35.64 -21.27
N ALA A 174 -0.06 -34.98 -20.31
CA ALA A 174 1.26 -34.41 -20.51
C ALA A 174 2.41 -35.44 -20.41
N LYS A 175 2.13 -36.70 -20.07
CA LYS A 175 3.09 -37.76 -19.76
C LYS A 175 2.98 -38.97 -20.71
N LYS A 176 2.68 -38.73 -21.99
CA LYS A 176 2.58 -39.75 -23.05
C LYS A 176 1.41 -40.73 -22.90
N GLY A 177 0.45 -40.49 -22.02
CA GLY A 177 -0.69 -41.38 -21.79
C GLY A 177 -1.96 -40.93 -22.52
N SER A 178 -2.83 -41.89 -22.87
CA SER A 178 -4.22 -41.60 -23.25
C SER A 178 -5.13 -41.60 -22.03
N VAL A 179 -6.11 -40.69 -22.01
CA VAL A 179 -7.08 -40.58 -20.92
C VAL A 179 -8.51 -40.69 -21.45
N VAL A 180 -9.42 -41.20 -20.61
CA VAL A 180 -10.85 -41.30 -20.97
C VAL A 180 -11.53 -39.95 -20.80
N ALA A 181 -11.28 -39.27 -19.67
CA ALA A 181 -11.86 -37.98 -19.37
C ALA A 181 -11.34 -36.91 -20.33
N SER A 182 -12.20 -35.95 -20.68
CA SER A 182 -11.79 -34.85 -21.55
C SER A 182 -10.87 -33.87 -20.79
N PRO A 183 -9.83 -33.33 -21.42
CA PRO A 183 -8.88 -32.41 -20.79
C PRO A 183 -9.51 -31.19 -20.14
N GLY A 184 -10.57 -30.64 -20.75
CA GLY A 184 -11.32 -29.51 -20.21
C GLY A 184 -12.23 -29.85 -19.03
N GLU A 185 -12.44 -31.13 -18.69
CA GLU A 185 -13.28 -31.50 -17.54
C GLU A 185 -12.57 -31.29 -16.21
N ILE A 186 -12.79 -30.16 -15.57
CA ILE A 186 -12.12 -29.78 -14.30
C ILE A 186 -12.21 -30.83 -13.20
N SER A 187 -13.31 -31.58 -13.11
CA SER A 187 -13.54 -32.56 -12.04
C SER A 187 -13.02 -33.98 -12.31
N ARG A 188 -12.70 -34.31 -13.56
CA ARG A 188 -12.33 -35.69 -13.99
C ARG A 188 -11.11 -35.75 -14.91
N GLY A 189 -10.78 -34.64 -15.56
CA GLY A 189 -9.66 -34.49 -16.47
C GLY A 189 -8.34 -34.47 -15.70
N PRO A 190 -7.23 -34.86 -16.35
CA PRO A 190 -5.98 -35.14 -15.66
C PRO A 190 -5.24 -33.88 -15.15
N PHE A 191 -5.70 -32.67 -15.49
CA PHE A 191 -5.00 -31.41 -15.22
C PHE A 191 -5.46 -30.77 -13.90
N VAL A 192 -6.50 -29.92 -13.93
CA VAL A 192 -6.94 -29.16 -12.74
C VAL A 192 -7.39 -30.07 -11.59
N GLN A 193 -8.00 -31.23 -11.87
CA GLN A 193 -8.38 -32.20 -10.83
C GLN A 193 -7.18 -32.60 -9.94
N THR A 194 -6.00 -32.76 -10.55
CA THR A 194 -4.80 -33.19 -9.81
C THR A 194 -4.23 -32.11 -8.90
N LEU A 195 -4.63 -30.85 -9.09
CA LEU A 195 -4.32 -29.75 -8.16
C LEU A 195 -5.18 -29.81 -6.90
N TYR A 196 -6.39 -30.39 -6.94
CA TYR A 196 -7.18 -30.56 -5.70
C TYR A 196 -6.69 -31.70 -4.82
N ALA A 197 -5.96 -32.66 -5.40
CA ALA A 197 -5.60 -33.91 -4.73
C ALA A 197 -4.24 -33.88 -4.00
N GLY A 198 -3.39 -32.87 -4.23
CA GLY A 198 -2.04 -32.84 -3.67
C GLY A 198 -1.88 -31.76 -2.60
N LEU A 199 -1.60 -32.12 -1.35
CA LEU A 199 -1.33 -31.14 -0.28
C LEU A 199 -0.15 -30.22 -0.61
N GLU A 200 0.87 -30.71 -1.32
CA GLU A 200 2.04 -29.93 -1.72
C GLU A 200 1.70 -28.73 -2.60
N ILE A 201 0.58 -28.76 -3.35
CA ILE A 201 0.21 -27.64 -4.22
C ILE A 201 -0.24 -26.42 -3.42
N THR A 202 -0.69 -26.60 -2.18
CA THR A 202 -1.18 -25.49 -1.34
C THR A 202 -0.06 -24.56 -0.90
N ASP A 203 1.19 -25.02 -0.96
CA ASP A 203 2.37 -24.18 -0.76
C ASP A 203 2.54 -23.14 -1.88
N TYR A 204 1.86 -23.31 -3.02
CA TYR A 204 1.95 -22.46 -4.21
C TYR A 204 0.62 -21.79 -4.57
N VAL A 205 -0.50 -22.51 -4.46
CA VAL A 205 -1.83 -21.99 -4.77
C VAL A 205 -2.92 -22.70 -3.95
N ILE A 206 -3.83 -21.91 -3.40
CA ILE A 206 -5.06 -22.40 -2.78
C ILE A 206 -6.17 -22.27 -3.81
N ILE A 207 -6.92 -23.34 -4.06
CA ILE A 207 -8.04 -23.35 -5.01
C ILE A 207 -9.35 -23.56 -4.24
N LEU A 208 -10.32 -22.68 -4.49
CA LEU A 208 -11.59 -22.61 -3.78
C LEU A 208 -12.75 -22.63 -4.77
N GLN A 209 -13.85 -23.28 -4.36
CA GLN A 209 -15.08 -23.34 -5.15
C GLN A 209 -15.92 -22.07 -5.04
N SER A 210 -15.75 -21.33 -3.93
CA SER A 210 -16.40 -20.06 -3.66
C SER A 210 -15.34 -19.02 -3.39
N ASP A 211 -15.73 -17.75 -3.46
CA ASP A 211 -14.83 -16.64 -3.22
C ASP A 211 -14.14 -16.81 -1.86
N TYR A 212 -12.81 -16.70 -1.84
CA TYR A 212 -12.04 -16.69 -0.60
C TYR A 212 -12.64 -15.67 0.36
N GLN A 213 -13.06 -14.50 -0.13
CA GLN A 213 -13.68 -13.47 0.69
C GLN A 213 -15.07 -13.88 1.21
N SER A 214 -15.80 -14.74 0.50
CA SER A 214 -17.09 -15.28 0.95
C SER A 214 -16.96 -16.42 1.97
N LEU A 215 -15.85 -17.16 1.94
CA LEU A 215 -15.60 -18.33 2.79
C LEU A 215 -14.78 -17.97 4.05
N TYR A 216 -13.79 -17.11 3.88
CA TYR A 216 -12.77 -16.75 4.87
C TYR A 216 -12.53 -15.24 4.97
N GLY A 217 -12.95 -14.47 3.97
CA GLY A 217 -13.15 -13.04 4.17
C GLY A 217 -14.21 -12.89 5.23
N ASN A 218 -13.96 -11.99 6.15
CA ASN A 218 -14.89 -11.68 7.21
C ASN A 218 -16.13 -10.95 6.63
N ALA A 219 -17.00 -11.66 5.93
CA ALA A 219 -18.40 -11.62 6.30
C ALA A 219 -18.52 -12.41 7.61
N VAL A 220 -18.01 -11.80 8.69
CA VAL A 220 -18.51 -12.10 10.01
C VAL A 220 -20.00 -11.82 9.88
N LYS A 221 -20.81 -12.87 9.70
CA LYS A 221 -22.17 -12.88 10.24
C LYS A 221 -21.98 -12.76 11.74
N SER A 222 -21.79 -11.51 12.11
CA SER A 222 -21.75 -11.04 13.45
C SER A 222 -23.19 -11.25 13.90
N ASN A 223 -23.43 -12.38 14.54
CA ASN A 223 -24.37 -12.37 15.63
C ASN A 223 -23.80 -11.65 16.85
N ASN A 224 -22.64 -10.98 16.73
CA ASN A 224 -22.11 -10.02 17.68
C ASN A 224 -21.56 -8.80 16.94
N GLY A 225 -22.39 -7.75 16.83
CA GLY A 225 -22.07 -6.49 16.16
C GLY A 225 -20.78 -5.87 16.66
N ILE A 226 -19.74 -5.90 15.82
CA ILE A 226 -18.48 -5.20 16.08
C ILE A 226 -17.89 -4.76 14.72
N ASP A 227 -18.01 -3.46 14.44
CA ASP A 227 -17.46 -2.74 13.29
C ASP A 227 -16.03 -3.18 12.92
N CYS A 228 -15.90 -3.77 11.74
CA CYS A 228 -14.69 -3.69 10.92
C CYS A 228 -14.98 -2.56 9.92
N THR A 229 -14.21 -1.48 9.95
CA THR A 229 -14.35 -0.38 9.00
C THR A 229 -14.05 -0.90 7.61
N ASN A 230 -15.06 -0.91 6.72
CA ASN A 230 -14.87 -1.13 5.30
C ASN A 230 -13.75 -0.19 4.80
N HIS A 231 -12.78 -0.74 4.07
CA HIS A 231 -11.62 -0.01 3.54
C HIS A 231 -11.98 1.22 2.67
N ASN A 232 -13.24 1.33 2.24
CA ASN A 232 -13.73 2.43 1.41
C ASN A 232 -14.63 3.43 2.17
N LYS A 233 -14.92 3.18 3.45
CA LYS A 233 -15.88 3.99 4.22
C LYS A 233 -15.18 5.22 4.80
N CYS A 234 -15.59 6.39 4.36
CA CYS A 234 -15.30 7.67 4.98
C CYS A 234 -15.77 7.61 6.44
N SER A 235 -14.80 7.72 7.36
CA SER A 235 -15.03 7.75 8.81
C SER A 235 -14.58 9.09 9.36
N ALA A 236 -15.08 9.47 10.53
CA ALA A 236 -14.60 10.66 11.25
C ALA A 236 -13.07 10.68 11.46
N TYR A 237 -12.41 9.51 11.37
CA TYR A 237 -10.97 9.37 11.56
C TYR A 237 -10.16 9.36 10.25
N ARG A 238 -10.81 9.37 9.08
CA ARG A 238 -10.14 9.42 7.77
C ARG A 238 -9.11 10.56 7.67
N PRO A 239 -9.39 11.81 8.13
CA PRO A 239 -8.41 12.88 8.03
C PRO A 239 -7.11 12.57 8.78
N TYR A 240 -7.19 11.91 9.94
CA TYR A 240 -6.02 11.47 10.71
C TYR A 240 -5.25 10.37 9.97
N ILE A 241 -5.95 9.35 9.48
CA ILE A 241 -5.33 8.20 8.80
C ILE A 241 -4.59 8.66 7.53
N THR A 242 -5.24 9.48 6.72
CA THR A 242 -4.66 10.00 5.46
C THR A 242 -3.55 11.01 5.72
N ALA A 243 -3.64 11.83 6.77
CA ALA A 243 -2.55 12.71 7.19
C ALA A 243 -1.32 11.90 7.61
N ILE A 244 -1.51 10.90 8.47
CA ILE A 244 -0.44 9.99 8.94
C ILE A 244 0.25 9.31 7.77
N LYS A 245 -0.53 8.73 6.85
CA LYS A 245 0.00 8.01 5.68
C LYS A 245 0.78 8.93 4.74
N SER A 246 0.41 10.21 4.67
CA SER A 246 1.09 11.20 3.82
C SER A 246 2.35 11.77 4.46
N LYS A 247 2.30 12.10 5.76
CA LYS A 247 3.44 12.57 6.56
C LYS A 247 3.21 12.15 8.01
N PRO A 248 4.02 11.23 8.58
CA PRO A 248 3.79 10.64 9.90
C PRO A 248 4.27 11.56 11.04
N PHE A 249 4.01 12.87 10.92
CA PHE A 249 4.19 13.86 11.97
C PHE A 249 2.96 14.77 12.02
N LEU A 250 2.17 14.66 13.08
CA LEU A 250 0.92 15.40 13.26
C LEU A 250 1.01 16.36 14.45
N LEU A 251 0.31 17.48 14.36
CA LEU A 251 -0.02 18.37 15.48
C LEU A 251 -1.53 18.33 15.69
N LEU A 252 -1.95 17.93 16.89
CA LEU A 252 -3.35 17.98 17.30
C LEU A 252 -3.54 19.21 18.18
N ALA A 253 -4.36 20.15 17.73
CA ALA A 253 -4.55 21.43 18.38
C ALA A 253 -5.99 21.60 18.82
N GLY A 254 -6.21 22.23 19.97
CA GLY A 254 -7.55 22.51 20.47
C GLY A 254 -7.53 22.80 21.96
N ILE A 255 -8.68 23.19 22.51
CA ILE A 255 -8.79 23.50 23.94
C ILE A 255 -8.50 22.27 24.82
N SER A 256 -8.15 22.51 26.08
CA SER A 256 -7.96 21.44 27.04
C SER A 256 -9.24 20.61 27.21
N GLY A 257 -9.10 19.29 27.41
CA GLY A 257 -10.23 18.37 27.60
C GLY A 257 -10.88 17.82 26.32
N THR A 258 -10.40 18.19 25.13
CA THR A 258 -10.90 17.70 23.82
C THR A 258 -10.44 16.28 23.44
N GLY A 259 -9.65 15.61 24.30
CA GLY A 259 -9.23 14.23 24.07
C GLY A 259 -8.02 14.05 23.13
N LYS A 260 -7.24 15.10 22.86
CA LYS A 260 -6.04 15.05 21.97
C LYS A 260 -5.08 13.89 22.28
N SER A 261 -4.66 13.71 23.53
CA SER A 261 -3.75 12.61 23.89
C SER A 261 -4.46 11.26 23.96
N ARG A 262 -5.81 11.26 24.12
CA ARG A 262 -6.64 10.06 24.10
C ARG A 262 -6.76 9.51 22.68
N ILE A 263 -7.02 10.36 21.68
CA ILE A 263 -7.19 9.91 20.29
C ILE A 263 -5.92 9.22 19.76
N VAL A 264 -4.72 9.70 20.11
CA VAL A 264 -3.45 9.04 19.72
C VAL A 264 -3.35 7.63 20.32
N ARG A 265 -3.76 7.46 21.58
CA ARG A 265 -3.79 6.16 22.23
C ARG A 265 -4.83 5.23 21.60
N GLU A 266 -6.00 5.75 21.24
CA GLU A 266 -7.04 4.95 20.59
C GLU A 266 -6.64 4.56 19.15
N LEU A 267 -5.94 5.41 18.40
CA LEU A 267 -5.37 5.06 17.09
C LEU A 267 -4.36 3.90 17.20
N ALA A 268 -3.49 3.95 18.21
CA ALA A 268 -2.56 2.86 18.50
C ALA A 268 -3.28 1.57 18.90
N ARG A 269 -4.32 1.68 19.74
CA ARG A 269 -5.17 0.54 20.15
C ARG A 269 -5.92 -0.07 18.96
N ALA A 270 -6.39 0.76 18.04
CA ALA A 270 -7.12 0.34 16.85
C ALA A 270 -6.26 -0.49 15.89
N CYS A 271 -4.94 -0.48 16.01
CA CYS A 271 -4.04 -1.36 15.27
C CYS A 271 -4.10 -2.82 15.75
N TRP A 272 -4.78 -3.12 16.87
CA TRP A 272 -4.88 -4.47 17.45
C TRP A 272 -6.27 -5.06 17.28
N ASP A 273 -6.34 -6.39 17.19
CA ASP A 273 -7.61 -7.08 17.05
C ASP A 273 -8.43 -6.96 18.33
N LYS A 274 -9.74 -6.76 18.17
CA LYS A 274 -10.66 -6.65 19.31
C LYS A 274 -10.61 -7.94 20.13
N GLY A 275 -10.31 -7.82 21.41
CA GLY A 275 -10.12 -8.95 22.32
C GLY A 275 -8.67 -9.38 22.54
N SER A 276 -7.70 -8.88 21.75
CA SER A 276 -6.28 -9.08 22.03
C SER A 276 -5.85 -8.44 23.35
N ALA A 277 -4.72 -8.90 23.91
CA ALA A 277 -4.17 -8.34 25.13
C ALA A 277 -3.85 -6.85 24.97
N GLU A 278 -3.30 -6.46 23.81
CA GLU A 278 -2.95 -5.09 23.46
C GLU A 278 -4.18 -4.20 23.24
N TYR A 279 -5.26 -4.71 22.65
CA TYR A 279 -6.51 -3.95 22.52
C TYR A 279 -7.11 -3.62 23.89
N ASN A 280 -7.07 -4.57 24.83
CA ASN A 280 -7.60 -4.39 26.19
C ASN A 280 -6.61 -3.70 27.14
N ALA A 281 -5.36 -3.49 26.72
CA ALA A 281 -4.35 -2.86 27.54
C ALA A 281 -4.70 -1.39 27.82
N HIS A 282 -4.41 -0.96 29.06
CA HIS A 282 -4.48 0.44 29.42
C HIS A 282 -3.54 1.29 28.55
N LYS A 283 -2.33 0.76 28.29
CA LYS A 283 -1.32 1.32 27.41
C LYS A 283 -0.91 0.24 26.38
N PRO A 284 -1.33 0.36 25.10
CA PRO A 284 -0.87 -0.52 24.04
C PRO A 284 0.66 -0.46 23.90
N LYS A 285 1.31 -1.57 23.51
CA LYS A 285 2.78 -1.64 23.39
C LYS A 285 3.33 -0.71 22.31
N ASN A 286 2.55 -0.45 21.26
CA ASN A 286 2.87 0.44 20.15
C ASN A 286 2.49 1.91 20.44
N PHE A 287 2.29 2.29 21.71
CA PHE A 287 2.01 3.66 22.12
C PHE A 287 2.96 4.09 23.25
N GLU A 288 3.60 5.24 23.07
CA GLU A 288 4.41 5.88 24.10
C GLU A 288 4.02 7.36 24.23
N MET A 289 3.97 7.84 25.47
CA MET A 289 3.58 9.24 25.76
C MET A 289 4.71 9.90 26.53
N ILE A 290 5.25 10.98 25.97
CA ILE A 290 6.32 11.78 26.55
C ILE A 290 5.72 13.15 26.86
N GLN A 291 5.72 13.53 28.14
CA GLN A 291 5.25 14.84 28.57
C GLN A 291 6.38 15.86 28.44
N VAL A 292 6.20 16.85 27.58
CA VAL A 292 7.15 17.95 27.42
C VAL A 292 7.14 18.81 28.67
N LYS A 293 8.32 19.29 29.08
CA LYS A 293 8.48 20.17 30.24
C LYS A 293 9.02 21.53 29.80
N PRO A 294 8.67 22.63 30.48
CA PRO A 294 9.08 23.99 30.08
C PRO A 294 10.60 24.22 30.08
N ASN A 295 11.36 23.41 30.80
CA ASN A 295 12.82 23.52 30.91
C ASN A 295 13.58 22.76 29.80
N TRP A 296 12.87 22.24 28.79
CA TRP A 296 13.51 21.56 27.66
C TRP A 296 14.07 22.59 26.68
N HIS A 297 15.39 22.62 26.53
CA HIS A 297 16.11 23.58 25.69
C HIS A 297 17.07 22.91 24.69
N ASP A 298 17.16 21.58 24.74
CA ASP A 298 17.93 20.74 23.82
C ASP A 298 17.32 19.33 23.77
N SER A 299 17.91 18.45 22.97
CA SER A 299 17.41 17.11 22.71
C SER A 299 17.75 16.09 23.79
N THR A 300 18.43 16.48 24.86
CA THR A 300 18.94 15.59 25.91
C THR A 300 17.84 14.77 26.57
N GLU A 301 16.70 15.41 26.88
CA GLU A 301 15.58 14.75 27.57
C GLU A 301 14.85 13.75 26.67
N LEU A 302 14.93 13.94 25.35
CA LEU A 302 14.33 13.06 24.37
C LEU A 302 15.29 11.92 24.00
N MET A 303 16.50 12.26 23.56
CA MET A 303 17.50 11.33 23.04
C MET A 303 18.26 10.62 24.15
N GLY A 304 18.66 11.35 25.19
CA GLY A 304 19.57 10.89 26.23
C GLY A 304 20.91 11.62 26.20
N TYR A 305 21.83 11.21 27.08
CA TYR A 305 23.17 11.81 27.18
C TYR A 305 24.21 10.81 27.66
N VAL A 306 25.49 11.09 27.36
CA VAL A 306 26.61 10.34 27.93
C VAL A 306 26.90 10.86 29.34
N SER A 307 26.70 10.02 30.35
CA SER A 307 27.12 10.29 31.72
C SER A 307 28.52 9.74 31.96
N ARG A 308 29.32 10.45 32.77
CA ARG A 308 30.65 10.02 33.24
C ARG A 308 30.71 9.78 34.74
N ALA A 309 29.56 9.76 35.42
CA ALA A 309 29.47 9.69 36.88
C ALA A 309 30.09 8.41 37.47
N SER A 310 30.10 7.30 36.71
CA SER A 310 30.68 6.01 37.11
C SER A 310 32.17 5.88 36.81
N GLY A 311 32.83 6.92 36.28
CA GLY A 311 34.23 6.90 35.84
C GLY A 311 34.44 6.30 34.44
N LYS A 312 33.41 5.71 33.83
CA LYS A 312 33.36 5.30 32.42
C LYS A 312 32.22 6.03 31.72
N PRO A 313 32.33 6.32 30.41
CA PRO A 313 31.20 6.87 29.65
C PRO A 313 30.08 5.82 29.57
N VAL A 314 28.89 6.18 30.03
CA VAL A 314 27.68 5.35 29.95
C VAL A 314 26.55 6.19 29.39
N TYR A 315 25.88 5.70 28.36
CA TYR A 315 24.74 6.41 27.77
C TYR A 315 23.48 6.22 28.62
N VAL A 316 22.87 7.33 29.04
CA VAL A 316 21.59 7.36 29.73
C VAL A 316 20.50 7.50 28.66
N ILE A 317 19.78 6.40 28.43
CA ILE A 317 18.86 6.23 27.31
C ILE A 317 17.53 6.96 27.55
N GLY A 318 17.14 7.85 26.63
CA GLY A 318 15.82 8.46 26.61
C GLY A 318 14.70 7.50 26.18
N ASN A 319 13.47 7.77 26.59
CA ASN A 319 12.30 6.96 26.24
C ASN A 319 12.05 6.90 24.72
N PHE A 320 12.45 7.96 24.00
CA PHE A 320 12.33 8.04 22.56
C PHE A 320 13.15 6.97 21.83
N LEU A 321 14.44 6.81 22.16
CA LEU A 321 15.30 5.79 21.54
C LEU A 321 14.82 4.36 21.84
N ARG A 322 14.34 4.12 23.07
CA ARG A 322 13.70 2.85 23.44
C ARG A 322 12.48 2.55 22.58
N PHE A 323 11.66 3.57 22.33
CA PHE A 323 10.45 3.42 21.53
C PHE A 323 10.75 3.23 20.04
N ILE A 324 11.72 3.98 19.49
CA ILE A 324 12.23 3.80 18.12
C ILE A 324 12.74 2.37 17.92
N THR A 325 13.49 1.84 18.87
CA THR A 325 14.03 0.48 18.76
C THR A 325 12.91 -0.57 18.74
N ARG A 326 11.88 -0.43 19.58
CA ARG A 326 10.70 -1.30 19.52
C ARG A 326 9.98 -1.25 18.18
N ALA A 327 9.91 -0.06 17.57
CA ALA A 327 9.31 0.12 16.25
C ALA A 327 10.12 -0.60 15.16
N TRP A 328 11.46 -0.55 15.22
CA TRP A 328 12.35 -1.34 14.37
C TRP A 328 12.14 -2.85 14.51
N GLU A 329 11.93 -3.34 15.73
CA GLU A 329 11.68 -4.76 16.01
C GLU A 329 10.30 -5.24 15.55
N ASN A 330 9.38 -4.31 15.26
CA ASN A 330 7.99 -4.61 14.91
C ASN A 330 7.54 -3.80 13.67
N PRO A 331 8.20 -3.97 12.50
CA PRO A 331 8.03 -3.07 11.35
C PRO A 331 6.60 -3.05 10.79
N ASN A 332 5.84 -4.13 10.99
CA ASN A 332 4.46 -4.24 10.51
C ASN A 332 3.41 -3.62 11.45
N VAL A 333 3.81 -3.12 12.62
CA VAL A 333 2.89 -2.51 13.60
C VAL A 333 3.15 -1.00 13.65
N PRO A 334 2.17 -0.14 13.33
CA PRO A 334 2.32 1.30 13.47
C PRO A 334 2.57 1.70 14.94
N HIS A 335 3.64 2.46 15.18
CA HIS A 335 4.08 2.91 16.50
C HIS A 335 3.79 4.40 16.69
N PHE A 336 2.98 4.73 17.70
CA PHE A 336 2.54 6.10 17.98
C PHE A 336 3.30 6.69 19.16
N LEU A 337 4.10 7.72 18.88
CA LEU A 337 4.73 8.54 19.90
C LEU A 337 3.91 9.82 20.10
N CYS A 338 3.33 9.98 21.29
CA CYS A 338 2.60 11.17 21.69
C CYS A 338 3.51 12.12 22.48
N LEU A 339 3.87 13.26 21.90
CA LEU A 339 4.52 14.37 22.62
C LEU A 339 3.42 15.25 23.22
N ASP A 340 3.15 15.03 24.50
CA ASP A 340 2.06 15.71 25.18
C ASP A 340 2.48 17.13 25.57
N GLU A 341 1.61 18.11 25.28
CA GLU A 341 1.84 19.54 25.51
C GLU A 341 3.11 20.04 24.81
N MET A 342 3.22 19.69 23.52
CA MET A 342 4.42 19.90 22.70
C MET A 342 4.89 21.37 22.72
N ASN A 343 3.96 22.32 22.79
CA ASN A 343 4.24 23.75 22.78
C ASN A 343 4.63 24.35 24.15
N LEU A 344 4.81 23.54 25.21
CA LEU A 344 5.33 24.04 26.49
C LEU A 344 6.80 24.46 26.45
N ALA A 345 7.56 23.97 25.47
CA ALA A 345 8.95 24.33 25.25
C ALA A 345 9.20 24.66 23.76
N PRO A 346 10.29 25.37 23.42
CA PRO A 346 10.63 25.67 22.03
C PRO A 346 10.90 24.38 21.23
N VAL A 347 9.91 23.97 20.43
CA VAL A 347 9.90 22.67 19.74
C VAL A 347 11.08 22.50 18.80
N GLU A 348 11.48 23.56 18.10
CA GLU A 348 12.65 23.51 17.21
C GLU A 348 13.99 23.25 17.92
N GLN A 349 14.07 23.38 19.25
CA GLN A 349 15.28 23.15 20.03
C GLN A 349 15.36 21.70 20.48
N TYR A 350 14.38 21.21 21.26
CA TYR A 350 14.46 19.86 21.82
C TYR A 350 14.11 18.76 20.81
N PHE A 351 13.45 19.11 19.70
CA PHE A 351 13.04 18.19 18.64
C PHE A 351 13.87 18.36 17.36
N ALA A 352 15.01 19.05 17.44
CA ALA A 352 15.81 19.48 16.30
C ALA A 352 16.27 18.32 15.40
N GLU A 353 16.77 17.23 15.97
CA GLU A 353 17.30 16.06 15.29
C GLU A 353 16.19 15.36 14.49
N TYR A 354 15.03 15.14 15.10
CA TYR A 354 13.89 14.55 14.41
C TYR A 354 13.42 15.43 13.25
N LEU A 355 13.28 16.74 13.47
CA LEU A 355 12.89 17.69 12.42
C LEU A 355 13.91 17.71 11.27
N SER A 356 15.19 17.46 11.55
CA SER A 356 16.20 17.34 10.51
C SER A 356 16.03 16.03 9.72
N VAL A 357 15.97 14.90 10.43
CA VAL A 357 16.01 13.56 9.83
C VAL A 357 14.74 13.23 9.07
N ILE A 358 13.56 13.71 9.48
CA ILE A 358 12.30 13.47 8.76
C ILE A 358 12.31 14.03 7.31
N GLU A 359 13.25 14.92 7.00
CA GLU A 359 13.45 15.48 5.66
C GLU A 359 14.36 14.62 4.77
N SER A 360 15.14 13.72 5.36
CA SER A 360 15.98 12.75 4.63
C SER A 360 15.19 11.51 4.17
N ARG A 361 13.88 11.46 4.46
CA ARG A 361 13.04 10.31 4.09
C ARG A 361 13.12 10.07 2.59
N LYS A 362 13.40 8.82 2.21
CA LYS A 362 13.48 8.40 0.81
C LYS A 362 12.73 7.09 0.62
N SER A 363 11.90 7.04 -0.42
CA SER A 363 11.23 5.81 -0.87
C SER A 363 12.15 4.99 -1.78
N HIS A 364 12.06 3.68 -1.69
CA HIS A 364 12.75 2.71 -2.54
C HIS A 364 11.75 1.89 -3.38
N GLU A 365 12.24 1.25 -4.43
CA GLU A 365 11.40 0.48 -5.38
C GLU A 365 10.62 -0.68 -4.72
N ASP A 366 11.10 -1.20 -3.60
CA ASP A 366 10.46 -2.26 -2.82
C ASP A 366 9.36 -1.73 -1.86
N GLY A 367 9.11 -0.41 -1.86
CA GLY A 367 8.13 0.27 -1.00
C GLY A 367 8.65 0.58 0.42
N THR A 368 9.90 0.25 0.72
CA THR A 368 10.53 0.64 1.99
C THR A 368 10.89 2.12 1.99
N VAL A 369 10.82 2.74 3.17
CA VAL A 369 11.25 4.13 3.37
C VAL A 369 12.37 4.17 4.41
N THR A 370 13.48 4.79 4.05
CA THR A 370 14.64 4.97 4.95
C THR A 370 14.86 6.44 5.27
N THR A 371 15.64 6.70 6.32
CA THR A 371 16.12 8.03 6.73
C THR A 371 17.60 7.97 7.07
N ASP A 372 18.24 9.14 7.08
CA ASP A 372 19.53 9.34 7.73
C ASP A 372 19.45 8.93 9.21
N PRO A 373 20.57 8.56 9.86
CA PRO A 373 20.55 8.23 11.28
C PRO A 373 20.14 9.44 12.12
N ILE A 374 19.13 9.25 12.99
CA ILE A 374 18.78 10.20 14.05
C ILE A 374 19.75 10.16 15.22
N PHE A 375 20.45 9.04 15.37
CA PHE A 375 21.54 8.89 16.30
C PHE A 375 22.72 8.26 15.57
N GLU A 376 23.74 9.07 15.29
CA GLU A 376 24.91 8.66 14.52
C GLU A 376 25.70 7.56 15.23
N LYS A 377 26.21 6.63 14.44
CA LYS A 377 27.14 5.61 14.93
C LYS A 377 28.43 6.28 15.41
N THR A 378 28.93 5.85 16.57
CA THR A 378 30.29 6.18 17.03
C THR A 378 31.06 4.90 17.35
N ASP A 379 32.36 4.89 17.08
CA ASP A 379 33.24 3.76 17.41
C ASP A 379 33.71 3.81 18.88
N GLU A 380 32.79 4.17 19.79
CA GLU A 380 33.04 4.22 21.24
C GLU A 380 32.35 3.07 21.97
N GLU A 381 32.98 2.54 23.01
CA GLU A 381 32.47 1.38 23.79
C GLU A 381 31.05 1.61 24.32
N TRP A 382 30.71 2.84 24.72
CA TRP A 382 29.37 3.17 25.21
C TRP A 382 28.28 3.01 24.15
N TYR A 383 28.60 3.19 22.86
CA TYR A 383 27.65 3.08 21.77
C TYR A 383 27.26 1.61 21.54
N PHE A 384 28.23 0.71 21.53
CA PHE A 384 27.95 -0.73 21.42
C PHE A 384 27.19 -1.26 22.63
N ASN A 385 27.51 -0.77 23.84
CA ASN A 385 26.74 -1.08 25.04
C ASN A 385 25.31 -0.52 24.96
N LEU A 386 25.14 0.68 24.37
CA LEU A 386 23.83 1.28 24.14
C LEU A 386 22.99 0.42 23.19
N THR A 387 23.50 0.05 22.02
CA THR A 387 22.77 -0.75 21.04
C THR A 387 22.43 -2.12 21.60
N GLU A 388 23.36 -2.78 22.31
CA GLU A 388 23.09 -4.03 23.02
C GLU A 388 21.97 -3.90 24.05
N SER A 389 21.93 -2.80 24.81
CA SER A 389 20.88 -2.56 25.80
C SER A 389 19.52 -2.14 25.20
N LEU A 390 19.51 -1.62 23.98
CA LEU A 390 18.32 -1.17 23.26
C LEU A 390 17.61 -2.32 22.55
N THR A 391 18.38 -3.20 21.91
CA THR A 391 17.88 -4.23 20.99
C THR A 391 17.77 -5.60 21.65
N THR A 392 16.75 -6.35 21.28
CA THR A 392 16.57 -7.77 21.59
C THR A 392 16.79 -8.66 20.36
N VAL A 393 16.76 -8.09 19.15
CA VAL A 393 16.96 -8.77 17.87
C VAL A 393 18.36 -8.49 17.32
N GLU A 394 19.11 -9.55 17.03
CA GLU A 394 20.51 -9.46 16.60
C GLU A 394 20.71 -8.69 15.29
N ASP A 395 19.86 -8.94 14.29
CA ASP A 395 19.96 -8.29 12.98
C ASP A 395 19.79 -6.76 13.08
N ILE A 396 18.94 -6.30 13.99
CA ILE A 396 18.72 -4.87 14.26
C ILE A 396 19.93 -4.28 14.98
N ARG A 397 20.53 -5.03 15.92
CA ARG A 397 21.74 -4.63 16.62
C ARG A 397 22.91 -4.44 15.65
N LEU A 398 23.11 -5.40 14.75
CA LEU A 398 24.15 -5.31 13.71
C LEU A 398 23.92 -4.08 12.83
N LYS A 399 22.69 -3.86 12.37
CA LYS A 399 22.34 -2.66 11.59
C LYS A 399 22.65 -1.36 12.33
N PHE A 400 22.27 -1.24 13.61
CA PHE A 400 22.57 -0.04 14.41
C PHE A 400 24.07 0.18 14.61
N ASN A 401 24.85 -0.90 14.71
CA ASN A 401 26.31 -0.85 14.84
C ASN A 401 27.02 -0.50 13.52
N GLU A 402 26.38 -0.70 12.38
CA GLU A 402 26.93 -0.37 11.06
C GLU A 402 26.52 1.02 10.60
N GLU A 403 25.22 1.37 10.71
CA GLU A 403 24.63 2.53 10.04
C GLU A 403 24.19 3.65 11.00
N GLY A 404 24.14 3.38 12.31
CA GLY A 404 23.48 4.27 13.27
C GLY A 404 22.01 3.91 13.48
N ILE A 405 21.33 4.65 14.35
CA ILE A 405 19.89 4.47 14.60
C ILE A 405 19.13 5.46 13.71
N SER A 406 18.35 4.95 12.76
CA SER A 406 17.48 5.75 11.88
C SER A 406 16.01 5.70 12.32
N ILE A 407 15.18 6.57 11.76
CA ILE A 407 13.73 6.57 12.03
C ILE A 407 13.08 5.42 11.24
N PRO A 408 12.37 4.47 11.89
CA PRO A 408 11.70 3.39 11.20
C PRO A 408 10.41 3.89 10.52
N GLN A 409 10.06 3.29 9.38
CA GLN A 409 8.94 3.70 8.53
C GLN A 409 7.57 3.65 9.22
N ASN A 410 7.42 2.81 10.26
CA ASN A 410 6.21 2.63 11.04
C ASN A 410 6.10 3.58 12.25
N LEU A 411 7.05 4.50 12.47
CA LEU A 411 6.96 5.50 13.53
C LEU A 411 6.06 6.68 13.11
N ILE A 412 5.10 6.99 13.97
CA ILE A 412 4.16 8.11 13.84
C ILE A 412 4.33 9.00 15.06
N VAL A 413 4.72 10.25 14.85
CA VAL A 413 4.83 11.24 15.92
C VAL A 413 3.60 12.14 15.92
N VAL A 414 2.99 12.32 17.08
CA VAL A 414 1.87 13.23 17.28
C VAL A 414 2.17 14.16 18.44
N GLY A 415 2.23 15.47 18.17
CA GLY A 415 2.29 16.51 19.19
C GLY A 415 0.89 16.96 19.58
N THR A 416 0.57 16.98 20.87
CA THR A 416 -0.66 17.63 21.35
C THR A 416 -0.35 19.07 21.72
N VAL A 417 -1.24 19.99 21.35
CA VAL A 417 -1.05 21.43 21.48
C VAL A 417 -2.24 22.01 22.22
N ASN A 418 -1.95 22.74 23.29
CA ASN A 418 -2.96 23.61 23.92
C ASN A 418 -2.89 25.00 23.30
N MET A 419 -4.06 25.54 22.96
CA MET A 419 -4.21 26.87 22.36
C MET A 419 -4.24 28.01 23.40
N ASP A 420 -4.02 27.70 24.68
CA ASP A 420 -4.12 28.68 25.75
C ASP A 420 -2.90 29.63 25.75
N GLU A 421 -3.07 30.87 26.25
CA GLU A 421 -2.11 31.99 26.16
C GLU A 421 -0.69 31.72 26.75
N THR A 422 -0.47 30.59 27.42
CA THR A 422 0.73 30.29 28.22
C THR A 422 1.82 29.49 27.50
N ALA A 423 1.69 29.26 26.19
CA ALA A 423 2.57 28.37 25.43
C ALA A 423 3.35 29.06 24.28
N PHE A 424 4.42 28.43 23.81
CA PHE A 424 5.24 28.95 22.71
C PHE A 424 4.53 28.79 21.37
N SER A 425 4.58 29.83 20.52
CA SER A 425 4.14 29.75 19.13
C SER A 425 5.05 28.80 18.34
N PHE A 426 4.49 28.03 17.42
CA PHE A 426 5.29 27.17 16.55
C PHE A 426 6.06 27.97 15.51
N SER A 427 7.35 27.66 15.38
CA SER A 427 8.14 28.16 14.27
C SER A 427 7.70 27.51 12.94
N ARG A 428 7.91 28.23 11.83
CA ARG A 428 7.68 27.69 10.48
C ARG A 428 8.43 26.38 10.22
N LYS A 429 9.60 26.20 10.86
CA LYS A 429 10.40 24.97 10.76
C LYS A 429 9.60 23.74 11.20
N VAL A 430 8.78 23.88 12.24
CA VAL A 430 7.92 22.80 12.75
C VAL A 430 6.68 22.64 11.88
N LEU A 431 5.97 23.74 11.60
CA LEU A 431 4.73 23.72 10.81
C LEU A 431 4.93 23.19 9.39
N ASP A 432 6.06 23.50 8.77
CA ASP A 432 6.41 22.99 7.45
C ASP A 432 6.59 21.47 7.45
N ARG A 433 6.82 20.82 8.60
CA ARG A 433 7.11 19.38 8.71
C ARG A 433 5.95 18.55 9.26
N ALA A 434 4.93 19.22 9.82
CA ALA A 434 3.80 18.56 10.46
C ALA A 434 2.49 18.74 9.69
N MET A 435 1.55 17.83 9.87
CA MET A 435 0.14 17.99 9.50
C MET A 435 -0.64 18.48 10.71
N THR A 436 -1.29 19.64 10.62
CA THR A 436 -2.04 20.20 11.76
C THR A 436 -3.51 19.81 11.66
N ILE A 437 -4.08 19.26 12.73
CA ILE A 437 -5.51 18.96 12.83
C ILE A 437 -6.06 19.70 14.04
N GLU A 438 -7.08 20.52 13.81
CA GLU A 438 -7.77 21.27 14.85
C GLU A 438 -8.99 20.48 15.37
N MET A 439 -9.05 20.27 16.67
CA MET A 439 -10.08 19.51 17.39
C MET A 439 -11.02 20.46 18.15
N ASN A 440 -11.76 21.29 17.40
CA ASN A 440 -12.66 22.29 17.98
C ASN A 440 -14.12 21.84 18.11
N GLU A 441 -14.53 20.81 17.38
CA GLU A 441 -15.91 20.30 17.46
C GLU A 441 -16.07 19.44 18.73
N ILE A 442 -16.82 19.96 19.70
CA ILE A 442 -17.11 19.28 20.96
C ILE A 442 -18.56 18.82 20.94
N ASP A 443 -18.76 17.51 20.89
CA ASP A 443 -20.06 16.89 21.14
C ASP A 443 -20.16 16.48 22.62
N LEU A 444 -20.89 17.28 23.40
CA LEU A 444 -21.11 17.01 24.84
C LEU A 444 -21.94 15.76 25.10
N TYR A 445 -22.64 15.23 24.10
CA TYR A 445 -23.44 14.01 24.21
C TYR A 445 -22.67 12.75 23.77
N ALA A 446 -21.57 12.92 23.05
CA ALA A 446 -20.72 11.81 22.62
C ALA A 446 -20.09 11.06 23.80
N GLY A 447 -19.90 9.74 23.65
CA GLY A 447 -19.21 8.92 24.65
C GLY A 447 -19.99 8.61 25.94
N LEU A 448 -21.19 9.18 26.12
CA LEU A 448 -22.04 8.90 27.30
C LEU A 448 -22.68 7.49 27.26
N GLY A 449 -22.97 6.98 26.05
CA GLY A 449 -23.60 5.66 25.86
C GLY A 449 -22.62 4.47 25.78
N SER A 450 -21.32 4.72 25.60
CA SER A 450 -20.31 3.65 25.51
C SER A 450 -18.92 4.13 25.92
N LYS A 451 -18.18 3.30 26.65
CA LYS A 451 -16.87 3.67 27.25
C LYS A 451 -15.74 3.91 26.24
N TYR A 452 -15.89 3.46 24.99
CA TYR A 452 -14.82 3.46 23.99
C TYR A 452 -15.28 4.14 22.71
N GLU A 453 -14.55 5.17 22.27
CA GLU A 453 -14.61 5.66 20.90
C GLU A 453 -14.24 4.49 19.99
N ARG A 454 -15.18 4.05 19.15
CA ARG A 454 -14.95 2.90 18.26
C ARG A 454 -14.23 3.38 17.00
N ILE A 455 -12.93 3.66 17.12
CA ILE A 455 -12.09 3.60 15.92
C ILE A 455 -12.12 2.14 15.44
N GLY A 456 -12.51 1.94 14.18
CA GLY A 456 -12.48 0.62 13.56
C GLY A 456 -11.07 0.04 13.55
N LYS A 457 -10.94 -1.28 13.34
CA LYS A 457 -9.63 -1.91 13.19
C LYS A 457 -8.85 -1.20 12.07
N LEU A 458 -7.65 -0.73 12.40
CA LEU A 458 -6.71 -0.13 11.46
C LEU A 458 -5.65 -1.16 11.10
N ASN A 459 -5.44 -1.36 9.80
CA ASN A 459 -4.36 -2.19 9.30
C ASN A 459 -3.11 -1.35 9.04
N SER A 460 -1.97 -2.03 9.00
CA SER A 460 -0.66 -1.39 8.82
C SER A 460 -0.57 -0.56 7.53
N ASP A 461 -1.09 -1.08 6.43
CA ASP A 461 -1.11 -0.44 5.10
C ASP A 461 -1.97 0.84 5.03
N MET A 462 -2.87 1.04 6.00
CA MET A 462 -3.67 2.26 6.11
C MET A 462 -2.88 3.43 6.69
N LEU A 463 -1.82 3.16 7.46
CA LEU A 463 -1.07 4.17 8.21
C LEU A 463 0.38 4.28 7.73
N ILE A 464 0.99 3.18 7.32
CA ILE A 464 2.36 3.16 6.83
C ILE A 464 2.37 3.53 5.34
N GLY A 465 2.86 4.73 5.03
CA GLY A 465 3.04 5.22 3.66
C GLY A 465 4.30 4.66 3.01
N THR A 466 4.20 4.31 1.73
CA THR A 466 5.33 3.88 0.89
C THR A 466 5.89 5.01 0.02
N ALA A 467 5.12 6.08 -0.18
CA ALA A 467 5.53 7.28 -0.92
C ALA A 467 5.88 8.43 0.03
N VAL A 468 6.88 9.22 -0.34
CA VAL A 468 7.41 10.34 0.47
C VAL A 468 7.43 11.65 -0.32
N GLU A 469 7.62 11.57 -1.63
CA GLU A 469 7.69 12.71 -2.53
C GLU A 469 6.58 12.69 -3.58
N GLY A 470 6.34 13.85 -4.21
CA GLY A 470 5.34 13.93 -5.28
C GLY A 470 5.70 13.07 -6.49
N VAL A 471 6.99 12.85 -6.76
CA VAL A 471 7.44 12.02 -7.89
C VAL A 471 7.05 10.56 -7.74
N ASP A 472 6.98 10.05 -6.50
CA ASP A 472 6.67 8.66 -6.17
C ASP A 472 5.24 8.27 -6.59
N VAL A 473 4.37 9.27 -6.80
CA VAL A 473 2.94 9.06 -7.09
C VAL A 473 2.49 9.71 -8.40
N TYR A 474 3.30 10.60 -8.97
CA TYR A 474 2.90 11.43 -10.11
C TYR A 474 2.65 10.63 -11.39
N ALA A 475 3.55 9.69 -11.71
CA ALA A 475 3.47 8.92 -12.96
C ALA A 475 2.17 8.09 -13.05
N ASP A 476 1.76 7.50 -11.93
CA ASP A 476 0.57 6.65 -11.85
C ASP A 476 -0.74 7.44 -11.69
N ASN A 477 -0.66 8.74 -11.32
CA ASN A 477 -1.82 9.57 -10.95
C ASN A 477 -1.80 10.95 -11.62
N ALA A 478 -1.30 11.06 -12.85
CA ALA A 478 -1.00 12.34 -13.49
C ALA A 478 -2.19 13.31 -13.56
N GLU A 479 -3.39 12.84 -13.93
CA GLU A 479 -4.58 13.67 -14.05
C GLU A 479 -5.06 14.20 -12.68
N ILE A 480 -5.05 13.34 -11.65
CA ILE A 480 -5.41 13.70 -10.27
C ILE A 480 -4.40 14.71 -9.72
N CYS A 481 -3.10 14.45 -9.95
CA CYS A 481 -2.04 15.37 -9.56
C CYS A 481 -2.20 16.73 -10.25
N LYS A 482 -2.60 16.75 -11.52
CA LYS A 482 -2.82 18.00 -12.27
C LYS A 482 -3.98 18.82 -11.71
N LYS A 483 -5.08 18.18 -11.31
CA LYS A 483 -6.19 18.86 -10.59
C LYS A 483 -5.69 19.48 -9.29
N ALA A 484 -4.97 18.72 -8.46
CA ALA A 484 -4.41 19.20 -7.20
C ALA A 484 -3.39 20.34 -7.38
N LEU A 485 -2.53 20.25 -8.40
CA LEU A 485 -1.56 21.30 -8.73
C LEU A 485 -2.24 22.58 -9.23
N THR A 486 -3.32 22.46 -10.01
CA THR A 486 -4.08 23.62 -10.51
C THR A 486 -4.70 24.39 -9.35
N TYR A 487 -5.34 23.68 -8.42
CA TYR A 487 -5.84 24.24 -7.16
C TYR A 487 -4.71 24.92 -6.36
N LEU A 488 -3.61 24.20 -6.12
CA LEU A 488 -2.52 24.69 -5.29
C LEU A 488 -1.82 25.91 -5.90
N GLN A 489 -1.69 25.95 -7.23
CA GLN A 489 -1.13 27.09 -7.95
C GLN A 489 -2.00 28.34 -7.78
N ALA A 490 -3.32 28.20 -7.95
CA ALA A 490 -4.24 29.33 -7.74
C ALA A 490 -4.17 29.90 -6.32
N VAL A 491 -4.07 29.03 -5.30
CA VAL A 491 -3.87 29.47 -3.91
C VAL A 491 -2.51 30.14 -3.74
N ASN A 492 -1.45 29.57 -4.32
CA ASN A 492 -0.10 30.13 -4.22
C ASN A 492 0.03 31.51 -4.91
N ASP A 493 -0.68 31.74 -6.02
CA ASP A 493 -0.72 33.03 -6.72
C ASP A 493 -1.33 34.14 -5.85
N VAL A 494 -2.28 33.80 -4.97
CA VAL A 494 -2.82 34.75 -3.98
C VAL A 494 -1.80 35.04 -2.88
N LEU A 495 -1.04 34.02 -2.47
CA LEU A 495 -0.01 34.13 -1.44
C LEU A 495 1.31 34.71 -1.97
N ASP A 496 1.47 34.88 -3.28
CA ASP A 496 2.70 35.42 -3.86
C ASP A 496 2.94 36.86 -3.42
N GLY A 497 4.20 37.19 -3.15
CA GLY A 497 4.58 38.47 -2.54
C GLY A 497 4.28 38.58 -1.03
N THR A 498 3.75 37.54 -0.40
CA THR A 498 3.61 37.44 1.07
C THR A 498 4.67 36.49 1.65
N PRO A 499 4.96 36.53 2.96
CA PRO A 499 5.84 35.54 3.56
C PRO A 499 5.25 34.13 3.57
N PHE A 500 3.98 33.92 3.17
CA PHE A 500 3.26 32.65 3.27
C PHE A 500 3.33 31.80 1.99
N LYS A 501 4.19 32.16 1.05
CA LYS A 501 4.39 31.43 -0.22
C LYS A 501 4.57 29.92 -0.02
N ILE A 502 4.01 29.15 -0.93
CA ILE A 502 4.02 27.68 -0.91
C ILE A 502 5.28 27.16 -1.61
N GLY A 503 5.97 26.22 -0.95
CA GLY A 503 7.17 25.55 -1.47
C GLY A 503 6.92 24.10 -1.91
N TYR A 504 7.96 23.47 -2.45
CA TYR A 504 7.89 22.10 -2.97
C TYR A 504 7.50 21.04 -1.93
N ARG A 505 7.84 21.24 -0.65
CA ARG A 505 7.46 20.32 0.42
C ARG A 505 5.94 20.26 0.59
N THR A 506 5.30 21.41 0.72
CA THR A 506 3.83 21.51 0.79
C THR A 506 3.19 20.94 -0.46
N ARG A 507 3.77 21.18 -1.65
CA ARG A 507 3.29 20.54 -2.89
C ARG A 507 3.32 19.00 -2.79
N ASN A 508 4.43 18.42 -2.36
CA ASN A 508 4.54 16.96 -2.23
C ASN A 508 3.47 16.41 -1.28
N GLU A 509 3.31 17.05 -0.12
CA GLU A 509 2.30 16.70 0.89
C GLU A 509 0.86 16.79 0.35
N PHE A 510 0.55 17.81 -0.46
CA PHE A 510 -0.73 17.95 -1.15
C PHE A 510 -1.02 16.75 -2.06
N LEU A 511 -0.06 16.36 -2.89
CA LEU A 511 -0.24 15.24 -3.82
C LEU A 511 -0.46 13.92 -3.07
N LEU A 512 0.37 13.64 -2.07
CA LEU A 512 0.26 12.42 -1.26
C LEU A 512 -1.08 12.36 -0.53
N TYR A 513 -1.53 13.47 0.06
CA TYR A 513 -2.78 13.51 0.80
C TYR A 513 -4.01 13.28 -0.08
N VAL A 514 -4.06 13.92 -1.25
CA VAL A 514 -5.16 13.73 -2.21
C VAL A 514 -5.22 12.27 -2.65
N ILE A 515 -4.09 11.67 -2.99
CA ILE A 515 -4.03 10.27 -3.46
C ILE A 515 -4.41 9.29 -2.35
N ASN A 516 -3.91 9.51 -1.13
CA ASN A 516 -4.27 8.69 0.01
C ASN A 516 -5.75 8.80 0.41
N ASN A 517 -6.47 9.82 -0.09
CA ASN A 517 -7.91 9.98 0.13
C ASN A 517 -8.78 9.23 -0.88
N LEU A 518 -8.28 8.93 -2.08
CA LEU A 518 -9.06 8.29 -3.16
C LEU A 518 -9.77 6.99 -2.75
N PRO A 519 -9.19 6.10 -1.93
CA PRO A 519 -9.89 4.89 -1.49
C PRO A 519 -11.16 5.16 -0.68
N TYR A 520 -11.29 6.32 -0.03
CA TYR A 520 -12.38 6.64 0.88
C TYR A 520 -13.59 7.28 0.17
N ASN A 521 -14.10 6.61 -0.85
CA ASN A 521 -15.16 7.10 -1.71
C ASN A 521 -16.58 6.68 -1.29
N ILE A 522 -16.79 6.07 -0.12
CA ILE A 522 -18.12 5.68 0.36
C ILE A 522 -18.45 6.40 1.67
N ASN A 523 -19.61 7.04 1.79
CA ASN A 523 -20.01 7.72 3.02
C ASN A 523 -20.52 6.76 4.11
N GLU A 524 -20.88 7.29 5.28
CA GLU A 524 -21.35 6.45 6.40
C GLU A 524 -22.64 5.68 6.11
N SER A 525 -23.48 6.24 5.23
CA SER A 525 -24.75 5.69 4.76
C SER A 525 -24.63 4.73 3.57
N GLY A 526 -23.41 4.53 3.04
CA GLY A 526 -23.15 3.63 1.91
C GLY A 526 -23.26 4.28 0.52
N ASN A 527 -23.41 5.60 0.42
CA ASN A 527 -23.42 6.30 -0.87
C ASN A 527 -22.00 6.51 -1.38
N GLU A 528 -21.78 6.28 -2.67
CA GLU A 528 -20.51 6.55 -3.34
C GLU A 528 -20.35 8.04 -3.67
N PHE A 529 -19.17 8.57 -3.44
CA PHE A 529 -18.68 9.86 -3.89
C PHE A 529 -17.95 9.69 -5.22
N SER A 530 -18.08 10.67 -6.11
CA SER A 530 -17.26 10.75 -7.31
C SER A 530 -15.79 11.00 -6.93
N GLU A 531 -14.88 10.69 -7.85
CA GLU A 531 -13.45 10.99 -7.68
C GLU A 531 -13.24 12.48 -7.37
N ASP A 532 -13.95 13.37 -8.07
CA ASP A 532 -13.84 14.82 -7.88
C ASP A 532 -14.38 15.29 -6.51
N GLU A 533 -15.42 14.65 -5.97
CA GLU A 533 -15.92 14.93 -4.62
C GLU A 533 -14.88 14.57 -3.55
N VAL A 534 -14.20 13.42 -3.73
CA VAL A 534 -13.12 12.98 -2.82
C VAL A 534 -11.91 13.91 -2.93
N ILE A 535 -11.50 14.28 -4.15
CA ILE A 535 -10.41 15.24 -4.38
C ILE A 535 -10.75 16.59 -3.74
N THR A 536 -11.96 17.11 -3.94
CA THR A 536 -12.39 18.41 -3.39
C THR A 536 -12.33 18.40 -1.86
N THR A 537 -12.82 17.34 -1.23
CA THR A 537 -12.76 17.18 0.23
C THR A 537 -11.30 17.14 0.71
N ALA A 538 -10.45 16.37 0.04
CA ALA A 538 -9.04 16.26 0.40
C ALA A 538 -8.28 17.59 0.25
N LEU A 539 -8.55 18.35 -0.81
CA LEU A 539 -7.93 19.66 -1.05
C LEU A 539 -8.32 20.69 0.02
N ASP A 540 -9.59 20.73 0.39
CA ASP A 540 -10.10 21.61 1.44
C ASP A 540 -9.46 21.29 2.80
N GLU A 541 -9.37 20.00 3.13
CA GLU A 541 -8.77 19.54 4.38
C GLU A 541 -7.29 19.86 4.47
N ILE A 542 -6.49 19.47 3.46
CA ILE A 542 -5.04 19.74 3.52
C ILE A 542 -4.71 21.24 3.45
N THR A 543 -5.57 22.04 2.83
CA THR A 543 -5.45 23.51 2.91
C THR A 543 -5.56 23.99 4.35
N SER A 544 -6.54 23.48 5.10
CA SER A 544 -6.67 23.73 6.53
C SER A 544 -5.50 23.16 7.35
N MET A 545 -4.99 21.97 6.99
CA MET A 545 -3.93 21.31 7.76
C MET A 545 -2.53 21.88 7.54
N LYS A 546 -2.28 22.48 6.37
CA LYS A 546 -0.91 22.79 5.92
C LYS A 546 -0.68 24.23 5.47
N ILE A 547 -1.69 24.90 4.93
CA ILE A 547 -1.56 26.29 4.49
C ILE A 547 -1.95 27.24 5.61
N LEU A 548 -3.16 27.09 6.15
CA LEU A 548 -3.71 28.03 7.13
C LEU A 548 -2.88 28.17 8.43
N PRO A 549 -2.27 27.10 9.00
CA PRO A 549 -1.47 27.21 10.22
C PRO A 549 -0.26 28.14 10.09
N ARG A 550 0.20 28.38 8.86
CA ARG A 550 1.33 29.25 8.55
C ARG A 550 0.92 30.73 8.45
N ILE A 551 -0.38 31.01 8.30
CA ILE A 551 -0.91 32.37 8.13
C ILE A 551 -1.20 32.94 9.51
N GLU A 552 -0.32 33.84 9.95
CA GLU A 552 -0.46 34.57 11.21
C GLU A 552 0.20 35.94 11.10
N GLY A 553 -0.33 36.91 11.83
CA GLY A 553 0.22 38.25 11.88
C GLY A 553 -0.81 39.34 12.12
N ASP A 554 -0.29 40.55 12.26
CA ASP A 554 -1.07 41.78 12.28
C ASP A 554 -1.48 42.22 10.86
N ASP A 555 -2.23 43.33 10.78
CA ASP A 555 -2.69 43.94 9.52
C ASP A 555 -1.56 44.31 8.54
N THR A 556 -0.30 44.35 8.97
CA THR A 556 0.84 44.61 8.07
C THR A 556 1.22 43.36 7.29
N LYS A 557 1.16 42.18 7.95
CA LYS A 557 1.53 40.88 7.37
C LYS A 557 0.33 40.18 6.73
N VAL A 558 -0.84 40.27 7.35
CA VAL A 558 -2.08 39.62 6.91
C VAL A 558 -3.13 40.70 6.70
N LYS A 559 -3.31 41.14 5.45
CA LYS A 559 -4.35 42.13 5.12
C LYS A 559 -5.72 41.46 5.03
N SER A 560 -6.81 42.14 5.41
CA SER A 560 -8.18 41.62 5.20
C SER A 560 -8.43 41.22 3.73
N SER A 561 -7.94 42.03 2.79
CA SER A 561 -8.05 41.74 1.36
C SER A 561 -7.30 40.49 0.91
N LEU A 562 -6.24 40.07 1.62
CA LEU A 562 -5.57 38.79 1.36
C LEU A 562 -6.49 37.62 1.74
N LEU A 563 -7.10 37.68 2.93
CA LEU A 563 -8.02 36.64 3.41
C LEU A 563 -9.28 36.55 2.53
N GLU A 564 -9.82 37.69 2.09
CA GLU A 564 -10.94 37.73 1.14
C GLU A 564 -10.59 37.06 -0.18
N ARG A 565 -9.44 37.41 -0.77
CA ARG A 565 -8.96 36.79 -2.02
C ARG A 565 -8.74 35.29 -1.85
N LEU A 566 -8.21 34.84 -0.70
CA LEU A 566 -8.05 33.42 -0.41
C LEU A 566 -9.38 32.70 -0.33
N ILE A 567 -10.36 33.24 0.42
CA ILE A 567 -11.71 32.67 0.52
C ILE A 567 -12.32 32.54 -0.86
N THR A 568 -12.34 33.61 -1.66
CA THR A 568 -12.95 33.59 -3.01
C THR A 568 -12.24 32.62 -3.94
N THR A 569 -10.91 32.54 -3.89
CA THR A 569 -10.12 31.64 -4.73
C THR A 569 -10.37 30.18 -4.36
N ILE A 570 -10.35 29.84 -3.07
CA ILE A 570 -10.62 28.49 -2.58
C ILE A 570 -12.06 28.09 -2.95
N GLU A 571 -13.04 28.96 -2.71
CA GLU A 571 -14.44 28.69 -3.06
C GLU A 571 -14.60 28.43 -4.56
N THR A 572 -14.00 29.26 -5.40
CA THR A 572 -14.05 29.10 -6.87
C THR A 572 -13.40 27.79 -7.33
N GLN A 573 -12.22 27.46 -6.80
CA GLN A 573 -11.49 26.26 -7.22
C GLN A 573 -12.14 24.97 -6.72
N LEU A 574 -12.69 24.95 -5.50
CA LEU A 574 -13.44 23.79 -5.00
C LEU A 574 -14.76 23.62 -5.76
N SER A 575 -15.48 24.71 -6.04
CA SER A 575 -16.72 24.64 -6.83
C SER A 575 -16.51 24.21 -8.27
N ALA A 576 -15.35 24.50 -8.87
CA ALA A 576 -15.03 24.06 -10.23
C ALA A 576 -14.85 22.52 -10.36
N LEU A 577 -14.63 21.82 -9.24
CA LEU A 577 -14.49 20.37 -9.19
C LEU A 577 -15.81 19.66 -8.84
N THR A 578 -16.77 20.36 -8.24
CA THR A 578 -18.06 19.79 -7.80
C THR A 578 -19.20 20.17 -8.73
N GLU A 579 -20.16 19.28 -8.95
CA GLU A 579 -21.41 19.62 -9.64
C GLU A 579 -22.20 20.71 -8.88
N GLU A 580 -22.83 21.65 -9.61
CA GLU A 580 -23.40 22.92 -9.10
C GLU A 580 -24.38 22.76 -7.90
N ASP A 581 -24.98 21.58 -7.70
CA ASP A 581 -26.02 21.32 -6.71
C ASP A 581 -25.51 20.78 -5.35
N LYS A 582 -24.21 20.48 -5.18
CA LYS A 582 -23.66 19.93 -3.92
C LYS A 582 -22.67 20.89 -3.26
N LYS A 583 -23.17 21.81 -2.43
CA LYS A 583 -22.31 22.65 -1.57
C LYS A 583 -21.67 21.81 -0.46
N ILE A 584 -20.38 21.50 -0.62
CA ILE A 584 -19.55 20.92 0.45
C ILE A 584 -19.32 22.00 1.53
N LYS A 585 -19.51 21.63 2.80
CA LYS A 585 -19.19 22.50 3.95
C LYS A 585 -17.67 22.56 4.10
N SER A 586 -17.05 23.59 3.54
CA SER A 586 -15.59 23.76 3.56
C SER A 586 -15.05 24.13 4.95
N VAL A 587 -14.12 23.33 5.47
CA VAL A 587 -13.42 23.57 6.74
C VAL A 587 -12.42 24.71 6.60
N SER A 588 -11.74 24.84 5.45
CA SER A 588 -10.75 25.90 5.25
C SER A 588 -11.39 27.28 5.13
N ILE A 589 -12.53 27.40 4.43
CA ILE A 589 -13.27 28.66 4.32
C ILE A 589 -13.86 29.07 5.67
N ALA A 590 -14.41 28.12 6.43
CA ALA A 590 -14.93 28.40 7.78
C ALA A 590 -13.83 28.98 8.68
N LYS A 591 -12.62 28.39 8.63
CA LYS A 591 -11.47 28.87 9.39
C LYS A 591 -10.98 30.24 8.94
N LEU A 592 -10.88 30.48 7.62
CA LEU A 592 -10.49 31.78 7.09
C LEU A 592 -11.46 32.90 7.49
N LYS A 593 -12.77 32.63 7.52
CA LYS A 593 -13.79 33.60 7.99
C LYS A 593 -13.63 33.92 9.48
N GLU A 594 -13.30 32.92 10.29
CA GLU A 594 -12.96 33.13 11.70
C GLU A 594 -11.71 34.02 11.83
N MET A 595 -10.64 33.69 11.11
CA MET A 595 -9.41 34.48 11.09
C MET A 595 -9.63 35.92 10.63
N GLN A 596 -10.46 36.14 9.61
CA GLN A 596 -10.81 37.48 9.12
C GLN A 596 -11.57 38.28 10.16
N LYS A 597 -12.57 37.67 10.82
CA LYS A 597 -13.33 38.31 11.89
C LYS A 597 -12.42 38.73 13.04
N ARG A 598 -11.47 37.88 13.42
CA ARG A 598 -10.49 38.17 14.47
C ARG A 598 -9.62 39.35 14.09
N LEU A 599 -9.02 39.33 12.90
CA LEU A 599 -8.19 40.41 12.38
C LEU A 599 -8.91 41.78 12.47
N LEU A 600 -10.17 41.85 12.02
CA LEU A 600 -10.97 43.08 12.08
C LEU A 600 -11.28 43.54 13.51
N SER A 601 -11.32 42.63 14.48
CA SER A 601 -11.67 42.94 15.86
C SER A 601 -10.48 43.27 16.76
N SER A 602 -9.32 42.62 16.55
CA SER A 602 -8.15 42.71 17.43
C SER A 602 -6.90 43.28 16.73
N GLY A 603 -6.91 43.44 15.40
CA GLY A 603 -5.76 43.84 14.61
C GLY A 603 -4.70 42.73 14.42
N TYR A 604 -4.99 41.52 14.89
CA TYR A 604 -4.11 40.35 14.78
C TYR A 604 -4.92 39.08 14.50
N THR A 605 -4.37 38.17 13.70
CA THR A 605 -5.00 36.88 13.44
C THR A 605 -3.98 35.75 13.42
N SER A 606 -4.43 34.57 13.81
CA SER A 606 -3.67 33.33 13.73
C SER A 606 -4.60 32.15 13.53
N PHE A 607 -4.06 31.04 13.04
CA PHE A 607 -4.80 29.79 12.98
C PHE A 607 -5.16 29.27 14.40
N TRP A 608 -4.29 29.53 15.39
CA TRP A 608 -4.36 28.90 16.70
C TRP A 608 -5.33 29.56 17.67
N ASN A 609 -5.44 30.89 17.63
CA ASN A 609 -6.14 31.69 18.63
C ASN A 609 -7.22 32.58 18.06
#